data_AF-A0A5R2NCZ3-F1
#
_entry.id   AF-A0A5R2NCZ3-F1
#
_cell.length_a   1.000
_cell.length_b   1.000
_cell.length_c   1.000
_cell.angle_alpha   90.00
_cell.angle_beta   90.00
_cell.angle_gamma   90.00
#
_symmetry.space_group_name_H-M   'P 1'
#
loop_
_entity.id
_entity.type
_entity.pdbx_description
1 polymer ?
#
loop_
_entity_poly.entity_id
_entity_poly.type
_entity_poly.pdbx_seq_one_letter_code
_entity_poly.pdbx_strand_id
1 'polypeptide(L)' 'MKFFADTADIKEIKELNDLGLLDGVTTNPSLILKSGGKIA' A
#
# COMPACT_ATOMS: atom_id res chain seq x y z
N MET A 1 -14.22 -10.42 8.07
CA MET A 1 -13.03 -10.77 7.25
C MET A 1 -12.28 -9.48 7.00
N LYS A 2 -10.95 -9.47 7.04
CA LYS A 2 -10.14 -8.26 6.82
C LYS A 2 -9.38 -8.36 5.49
N PHE A 3 -9.24 -7.24 4.78
CA PHE A 3 -8.53 -7.11 3.51
C PHE A 3 -7.32 -6.20 3.67
N PHE A 4 -6.16 -6.71 3.28
CA PHE A 4 -4.90 -5.98 3.32
C PHE A 4 -4.33 -5.89 1.91
N ALA A 5 -3.86 -4.70 1.52
CA ALA A 5 -3.11 -4.52 0.28
C ALA A 5 -1.60 -4.66 0.55
N ASP A 6 -0.89 -5.38 -0.33
CA ASP A 6 0.56 -5.52 -0.27
C ASP A 6 1.22 -4.56 -1.27
N THR A 7 1.32 -3.30 -0.88
CA THR A 7 1.80 -2.24 -1.77
C THR A 7 2.48 -1.11 -0.99
N ALA A 8 3.26 -0.30 -1.69
CA ALA A 8 3.77 0.98 -1.20
C ALA A 8 3.36 2.15 -2.11
N ASP A 9 2.47 1.90 -3.08
CA ASP A 9 1.95 2.94 -3.96
C ASP A 9 0.81 3.69 -3.28
N ILE A 10 1.04 4.96 -2.98
CA ILE A 10 0.08 5.82 -2.28
C ILE A 10 -1.21 5.99 -3.11
N LYS A 11 -1.13 5.97 -4.45
CA LYS A 11 -2.30 6.12 -5.31
C LYS A 11 -3.22 4.91 -5.18
N GLU A 12 -2.66 3.71 -5.26
CA GLU A 12 -3.39 2.44 -5.10
C GLU A 12 -4.03 2.34 -3.71
N ILE A 13 -3.27 2.69 -2.66
CA ILE A 13 -3.77 2.69 -1.28
C ILE A 13 -4.97 3.63 -1.13
N LYS A 14 -4.90 4.84 -1.71
CA LYS A 14 -6.01 5.80 -1.68
C LYS A 14 -7.24 5.28 -2.41
N GLU A 15 -7.08 4.75 -3.62
CA GLU A 15 -8.19 4.21 -4.41
C GLU A 15 -8.89 3.05 -3.68
N LEU A 16 -8.14 2.12 -3.10
CA LEU A 16 -8.71 1.00 -2.33
C LEU A 16 -9.41 1.47 -1.05
N ASN A 17 -8.85 2.48 -0.39
CA ASN A 17 -9.46 3.07 0.81
C ASN A 17 -10.76 3.81 0.47
N ASP A 18 -10.79 4.57 -0.62
CA ASP A 18 -11.98 5.31 -1.06
C ASP A 18 -13.13 4.38 -1.48
N LEU A 19 -12.80 3.18 -1.97
CA LEU A 19 -13.77 2.11 -2.25
C LEU A 19 -14.24 1.36 -0.98
N GLY A 20 -13.67 1.65 0.18
CA GLY A 20 -14.01 0.97 1.45
C GLY A 20 -13.52 -0.49 1.50
N LEU A 21 -12.50 -0.84 0.71
CA LEU A 21 -11.99 -2.22 0.57
C LEU A 21 -10.75 -2.51 1.42
N LEU A 22 -10.24 -1.52 2.16
CA LEU A 22 -8.94 -1.58 2.80
C LEU A 22 -9.05 -1.54 4.33
N ASP A 23 -8.64 -2.62 5.01
CA ASP A 23 -8.51 -2.67 6.47
C ASP A 23 -7.07 -2.36 6.94
N GLY A 24 -6.11 -2.37 6.02
CA GLY A 24 -4.71 -2.02 6.28
C GLY A 24 -3.79 -2.30 5.10
N VAL A 25 -2.50 -2.02 5.29
CA VAL A 25 -1.46 -2.21 4.27
C VAL A 25 -0.30 -2.99 4.87
N THR A 26 0.21 -3.97 4.13
CA THR A 26 1.52 -4.57 4.36
C THR A 26 2.50 -4.04 3.33
N THR A 27 3.77 -3.93 3.72
CA THR A 27 4.80 -3.44 2.82
C THR A 27 6.16 -4.03 3.16
N ASN A 28 7.14 -3.79 2.30
CA ASN A 28 8.52 -4.20 2.48
C ASN A 28 9.46 -3.23 1.74
N PRO A 29 10.78 -3.28 2.01
CA PRO A 29 11.75 -2.42 1.34
C PRO A 29 11.69 -2.43 -0.19
N SER A 30 11.48 -3.61 -0.80
CA SER A 30 11.43 -3.74 -2.26
C SER A 30 10.23 -3.01 -2.86
N LEU A 31 9.07 -3.06 -2.22
CA LEU A 31 7.88 -2.34 -2.66
C LEU A 31 8.05 -0.83 -2.52
N ILE A 32 8.65 -0.36 -1.43
CA ILE A 32 8.94 1.06 -1.20
C ILE A 32 9.86 1.61 -2.29
N LEU A 33 10.93 0.89 -2.64
CA LEU A 33 11.84 1.32 -3.70
C LEU A 33 11.17 1.32 -5.07
N LYS A 34 10.31 0.32 -5.35
CA LYS A 34 9.53 0.25 -6.60
C LYS A 34 8.51 1.39 -6.74
N SER A 35 7.93 1.86 -5.63
CA SER A 35 7.01 3.01 -5.64
C SER A 35 7.72 4.36 -5.71
N GLY A 36 9.06 4.38 -5.79
CA GLY A 36 9.87 5.61 -5.82
C GLY A 36 10.13 6.21 -4.44
N GLY A 37 9.76 5.50 -3.37
CA GLY A 37 10.11 5.84 -2.00
C GLY A 37 11.60 5.64 -1.71
N LYS A 38 12.05 6.16 -0.56
CA LYS A 38 13.43 6.05 -0.08
C LYS A 38 13.44 5.35 1.27
N ILE A 39 14.51 4.58 1.52
CA ILE A 39 14.77 3.89 2.78
C ILE A 39 16.11 4.42 3.29
N ALA A 40 16.16 4.81 4.57
CA ALA A 40 17.35 5.32 5.24
C ALA A 40 17.96 4.26 6.14
#